data_AF-A0A350X9R9-F1
#
_entry.id   AF-A0A350X9R9-F1
#
_cell.length_a   1.000
_cell.length_b   1.000
_cell.length_c   1.000
_cell.angle_alpha   90.00
_cell.angle_beta   90.00
_cell.angle_gamma   90.00
#
_symmetry.space_group_name_H-M   'P 1'
#
loop_
_entity.id
_entity.type
_entity.pdbx_description
1 polymer ?
#
loop_
_entity_poly.entity_id
_entity_poly.type
_entity_poly.pdbx_seq_one_letter_code
_entity_poly.pdbx_strand_id
1 'polypeptide(L)'
;LIGSRFDFDRFGLVPRSSPRQADLIITAGTITMKMAPALVRLYEQMPEPKYVIAMGACTITGGMFSVDSPTAVRGVDKLIPVDVYIPGCPPRPEAIMDAIIKLRKKISNDSIQERSKLQQIHRYYSTTHKMKVVPDILTGKYMQAPTREAPPPELAEAFGLPVPALEAAQKEEVNRG
;
A
#
# COMPACT_ATOMS: atom_id res chain seq x y z
N LEU A 1 -6.04 -10.34 -18.73
CA LEU A 1 -7.05 -10.48 -17.66
C LEU A 1 -8.25 -9.57 -17.85
N ILE A 2 -8.06 -8.29 -18.19
CA ILE A 2 -9.17 -7.32 -18.40
C ILE A 2 -9.49 -7.10 -19.91
N GLY A 3 -8.73 -7.75 -20.80
CA GLY A 3 -8.90 -7.62 -22.26
C GLY A 3 -9.75 -8.73 -22.88
N SER A 4 -9.98 -8.64 -24.19
CA SER A 4 -10.90 -9.52 -24.93
C SER A 4 -10.60 -11.02 -24.86
N ARG A 5 -9.31 -11.41 -24.83
CA ARG A 5 -8.91 -12.83 -24.83
C ARG A 5 -9.32 -13.57 -23.56
N PHE A 6 -9.35 -12.87 -22.43
CA PHE A 6 -9.62 -13.43 -21.12
C PHE A 6 -10.61 -12.50 -20.43
N ASP A 7 -11.89 -12.83 -20.52
CA ASP A 7 -12.98 -12.00 -20.02
C ASP A 7 -13.18 -12.20 -18.51
N PHE A 8 -12.91 -11.14 -17.74
CA PHE A 8 -13.12 -11.09 -16.30
C PHE A 8 -14.60 -10.90 -15.94
N ASP A 9 -15.30 -10.10 -16.73
CA ASP A 9 -16.70 -9.73 -16.51
C ASP A 9 -17.65 -10.91 -16.76
N ARG A 10 -17.19 -11.93 -17.50
CA ARG A 10 -17.88 -13.22 -17.63
C ARG A 10 -18.26 -13.85 -16.29
N PHE A 11 -17.48 -13.61 -15.23
CA PHE A 11 -17.78 -14.10 -13.88
C PHE A 11 -18.47 -13.05 -12.98
N GLY A 12 -18.86 -11.89 -13.53
CA GLY A 12 -19.42 -10.75 -12.81
C GLY A 12 -18.37 -9.89 -12.11
N LEU A 13 -17.09 -10.02 -12.47
CA LEU A 13 -15.99 -9.27 -11.86
C LEU A 13 -15.74 -7.97 -12.61
N VAL A 14 -16.32 -6.88 -12.10
CA VAL A 14 -16.10 -5.52 -12.62
C VAL A 14 -15.03 -4.81 -11.78
N PRO A 15 -13.88 -4.42 -12.35
CA PRO A 15 -12.85 -3.73 -11.60
C PRO A 15 -13.34 -2.35 -11.13
N ARG A 16 -13.22 -2.08 -9.83
CA ARG A 16 -13.53 -0.79 -9.22
C ARG A 16 -12.25 -0.14 -8.73
N SER A 17 -12.07 1.15 -9.01
CA SER A 17 -10.91 1.93 -8.55
C SER A 17 -11.05 2.45 -7.12
N SER A 18 -12.23 2.30 -6.51
CA SER A 18 -12.50 2.73 -5.14
C SER A 18 -12.62 1.53 -4.21
N PRO A 19 -11.89 1.50 -3.07
CA PRO A 19 -12.01 0.40 -2.10
C PRO A 19 -13.41 0.32 -1.49
N ARG A 20 -14.14 1.43 -1.38
CA ARG A 20 -15.51 1.44 -0.83
C ARG A 20 -16.54 0.77 -1.75
N GLN A 21 -16.22 0.61 -3.02
CA GLN A 21 -17.07 -0.02 -4.03
C GLN A 21 -16.64 -1.46 -4.33
N ALA A 22 -15.48 -1.90 -3.83
CA ALA A 22 -14.93 -3.22 -4.06
C ALA A 22 -15.09 -4.09 -2.81
N ASP A 23 -15.43 -5.35 -3.03
CA ASP A 23 -15.53 -6.42 -2.03
C ASP A 23 -14.39 -7.44 -2.17
N LEU A 24 -13.73 -7.50 -3.33
CA LEU A 24 -12.56 -8.32 -3.58
C LEU A 24 -11.31 -7.47 -3.81
N ILE A 25 -10.23 -7.76 -3.08
CA ILE A 25 -8.90 -7.23 -3.35
C ILE A 25 -7.96 -8.36 -3.77
N ILE A 26 -7.35 -8.21 -4.95
CA ILE A 26 -6.30 -9.09 -5.44
C ILE A 26 -4.97 -8.38 -5.20
N THR A 27 -4.14 -8.90 -4.30
CA THR A 27 -2.82 -8.32 -4.04
C THR A 27 -1.87 -8.78 -5.13
N ALA A 28 -1.75 -7.99 -6.19
CA ALA A 28 -1.02 -8.33 -7.40
C ALA A 28 0.38 -7.68 -7.42
N GLY A 29 1.33 -8.22 -6.66
CA GLY A 29 2.73 -7.79 -6.69
C GLY A 29 3.40 -7.66 -5.33
N THR A 30 4.69 -7.31 -5.35
CA THR A 30 5.49 -7.19 -4.12
C THR A 30 5.04 -6.01 -3.27
N ILE A 31 4.89 -6.24 -1.96
CA ILE A 31 4.55 -5.20 -0.99
C ILE A 31 5.83 -4.79 -0.26
N THR A 32 6.16 -3.50 -0.30
CA THR A 32 7.28 -2.93 0.45
C THR A 32 6.82 -2.35 1.79
N MET A 33 7.77 -2.11 2.71
CA MET A 33 7.49 -1.46 4.01
C MET A 33 6.72 -0.14 3.87
N LYS A 34 6.97 0.62 2.80
CA LYS A 34 6.26 1.88 2.52
C LYS A 34 4.80 1.66 2.11
N MET A 35 4.52 0.60 1.35
CA MET A 35 3.16 0.28 0.88
C MET A 35 2.35 -0.51 1.92
N ALA A 36 3.00 -1.21 2.84
CA ALA A 36 2.35 -2.02 3.87
C ALA A 36 1.24 -1.30 4.66
N PRO A 37 1.45 -0.11 5.26
CA PRO A 37 0.38 0.59 5.97
C PRO A 37 -0.73 1.07 5.04
N ALA A 38 -0.41 1.48 3.81
CA ALA A 38 -1.40 1.90 2.83
C ALA A 38 -2.30 0.75 2.40
N LEU A 39 -1.75 -0.47 2.25
CA LEU A 39 -2.53 -1.66 1.93
C LEU A 39 -3.51 -2.04 3.04
N VAL A 40 -3.05 -2.03 4.30
CA VAL A 40 -3.93 -2.27 5.46
C VAL A 40 -5.05 -1.24 5.48
N ARG A 41 -4.73 0.03 5.21
CA ARG A 41 -5.74 1.09 5.14
C ARG A 41 -6.77 0.87 4.04
N LEU A 42 -6.35 0.40 2.86
CA LEU A 42 -7.28 0.06 1.78
C LEU A 42 -8.22 -1.08 2.19
N TYR A 43 -7.69 -2.12 2.83
CA TYR A 43 -8.48 -3.25 3.33
C TYR A 43 -9.48 -2.83 4.43
N GLU A 44 -9.10 -1.93 5.33
CA GLU A 44 -10.00 -1.38 6.35
C GLU A 44 -11.16 -0.56 5.76
N GLN A 45 -10.94 0.11 4.62
CA GLN A 45 -11.95 0.95 3.97
C GLN A 45 -12.97 0.16 3.13
N MET A 46 -12.74 -1.14 2.90
CA MET A 46 -13.66 -2.00 2.16
C MET A 46 -14.87 -2.41 3.03
N PRO A 47 -16.08 -2.46 2.47
CA PRO A 47 -17.27 -2.97 3.16
C PRO A 47 -17.16 -4.48 3.42
N GLU A 48 -17.83 -4.96 4.46
CA GLU A 48 -18.02 -6.40 4.67
C GLU A 48 -19.26 -6.89 3.88
N PRO A 49 -19.22 -8.10 3.27
CA PRO A 49 -18.12 -9.07 3.26
C PRO A 49 -16.99 -8.67 2.30
N LYS A 50 -15.73 -8.87 2.72
CA LYS A 50 -14.54 -8.61 1.91
C LYS A 50 -13.63 -9.82 1.85
N TYR A 51 -13.03 -10.03 0.68
CA TYR A 51 -12.16 -11.17 0.42
C TYR A 51 -10.82 -10.73 -0.19
N VAL A 52 -9.75 -11.45 0.14
CA VAL A 52 -8.38 -11.15 -0.26
C VAL A 52 -7.78 -12.35 -0.99
N ILE A 53 -7.26 -12.12 -2.20
CA ILE A 53 -6.49 -13.13 -2.93
C ILE A 53 -5.03 -12.70 -3.00
N ALA A 54 -4.12 -13.57 -2.53
CA ALA A 54 -2.69 -13.38 -2.68
C ALA A 54 -2.23 -13.87 -4.06
N MET A 55 -1.87 -12.95 -4.95
CA MET A 55 -1.46 -13.26 -6.32
C MET A 55 0.05 -13.15 -6.51
N GLY A 56 0.66 -14.30 -6.78
CA GLY A 56 2.07 -14.44 -7.14
C GLY A 56 2.98 -14.70 -5.94
N ALA A 57 4.17 -15.25 -6.21
CA ALA A 57 5.10 -15.70 -5.17
C ALA A 57 5.48 -14.61 -4.16
N CYS A 58 5.55 -13.35 -4.59
CA CYS A 58 5.88 -12.21 -3.74
C CYS A 58 4.88 -12.00 -2.60
N THR A 59 3.58 -12.15 -2.85
CA THR A 59 2.56 -11.95 -1.81
C THR A 59 2.37 -13.17 -0.91
N ILE A 60 2.90 -14.33 -1.29
CA ILE A 60 2.79 -15.56 -0.48
C ILE A 60 3.96 -15.63 0.51
N THR A 61 5.20 -15.54 0.03
CA THR A 61 6.41 -15.71 0.87
C THR A 61 7.44 -14.59 0.71
N GLY A 62 7.17 -13.58 -0.12
CA GLY A 62 8.17 -12.61 -0.58
C GLY A 62 8.84 -13.01 -1.90
N GLY A 63 8.63 -14.24 -2.38
CA GLY A 63 9.13 -14.70 -3.68
C GLY A 63 10.64 -14.56 -3.81
N MET A 64 11.10 -13.97 -4.92
CA MET A 64 12.54 -13.70 -5.13
C MET A 64 13.14 -12.73 -4.10
N PHE A 65 12.34 -11.89 -3.47
CA PHE A 65 12.78 -10.90 -2.48
C PHE A 65 12.81 -11.46 -1.05
N SER A 66 12.55 -12.76 -0.88
CA SER A 66 12.46 -13.36 0.46
C SER A 66 13.81 -13.46 1.16
N VAL A 67 14.92 -13.61 0.44
CA VAL A 67 16.23 -13.92 1.02
C VAL A 67 16.92 -12.66 1.56
N ASP A 68 17.15 -11.68 0.69
CA ASP A 68 18.11 -10.59 0.90
C ASP A 68 17.48 -9.19 0.95
N SER A 69 16.19 -9.05 0.62
CA SER A 69 15.54 -7.74 0.62
C SER A 69 15.32 -7.22 2.05
N PRO A 70 15.81 -6.00 2.39
CA PRO A 70 15.60 -5.41 3.72
C PRO A 70 14.21 -4.79 3.88
N THR A 71 13.52 -4.50 2.77
CA THR A 71 12.30 -3.67 2.76
C THR A 71 11.08 -4.37 2.20
N ALA A 72 11.20 -5.60 1.69
CA ALA A 72 10.06 -6.35 1.20
C ALA A 72 9.33 -7.06 2.35
N VAL A 73 8.01 -6.93 2.41
CA VAL A 73 7.20 -7.71 3.33
C VAL A 73 7.09 -9.13 2.79
N ARG A 74 7.60 -10.10 3.55
CA ARG A 74 7.62 -11.51 3.17
C ARG A 74 6.24 -12.15 3.41
N GLY A 75 5.30 -11.95 2.49
CA GLY A 75 3.93 -12.43 2.58
C GLY A 75 2.94 -11.33 3.00
N VAL A 76 1.78 -11.29 2.33
CA VAL A 76 0.71 -10.32 2.61
C VAL A 76 -0.18 -10.75 3.78
N ASP A 77 -0.15 -12.05 4.08
CA ASP A 77 -0.79 -12.71 5.23
C ASP A 77 -0.35 -12.14 6.59
N LYS A 78 0.83 -11.51 6.64
CA LYS A 78 1.31 -10.76 7.82
C LYS A 78 0.57 -9.45 8.08
N LEU A 79 -0.12 -8.92 7.07
CA LEU A 79 -0.79 -7.62 7.13
C LEU A 79 -2.30 -7.77 7.15
N ILE A 80 -2.84 -8.60 6.26
CA ILE A 80 -4.28 -8.80 6.05
C ILE A 80 -4.60 -10.28 5.87
N PRO A 81 -5.78 -10.75 6.30
CA PRO A 81 -6.16 -12.16 6.17
C PRO A 81 -6.34 -12.52 4.69
N VAL A 82 -5.73 -13.62 4.24
CA VAL A 82 -5.80 -14.11 2.85
C VAL A 82 -6.77 -15.27 2.74
N ASP A 83 -7.64 -15.25 1.73
CA ASP A 83 -8.61 -16.30 1.47
C ASP A 83 -8.11 -17.37 0.52
N VAL A 84 -7.44 -16.97 -0.56
CA VAL A 84 -6.92 -17.86 -1.61
C VAL A 84 -5.53 -17.41 -2.04
N TYR A 85 -4.64 -18.38 -2.21
CA TYR A 85 -3.27 -18.18 -2.68
C TYR A 85 -3.11 -18.64 -4.13
N ILE A 86 -2.44 -17.83 -4.95
CA ILE A 86 -2.12 -18.14 -6.35
C ILE A 86 -0.60 -18.15 -6.53
N PRO A 87 0.05 -19.32 -6.56
CA PRO A 87 1.48 -19.38 -6.86
C PRO A 87 1.75 -19.00 -8.33
N GLY A 88 2.91 -18.39 -8.59
CA GLY A 88 3.37 -18.01 -9.93
C GLY A 88 4.25 -16.74 -9.92
N CYS A 89 5.06 -16.55 -10.97
CA CYS A 89 5.93 -15.38 -11.10
C CYS A 89 6.17 -14.98 -12.58
N PRO A 90 5.18 -14.35 -13.26
CA PRO A 90 3.81 -14.11 -12.82
C PRO A 90 2.90 -15.34 -13.07
N PRO A 91 1.79 -15.49 -12.33
CA PRO A 91 0.81 -16.54 -12.62
C PRO A 91 0.13 -16.27 -13.97
N ARG A 92 -0.21 -17.35 -14.70
CA ARG A 92 -0.95 -17.24 -15.96
C ARG A 92 -2.38 -16.71 -15.74
N PRO A 93 -2.98 -15.98 -16.69
CA PRO A 93 -4.37 -15.49 -16.56
C PRO A 93 -5.40 -16.57 -16.21
N GLU A 94 -5.23 -17.78 -16.74
CA GLU A 94 -6.10 -18.92 -16.47
C GLU A 94 -6.02 -19.38 -15.00
N ALA A 95 -4.83 -19.28 -14.39
CA ALA A 95 -4.65 -19.60 -12.97
C ALA A 95 -5.38 -18.59 -12.06
N ILE A 96 -5.51 -17.34 -12.51
CA ILE A 96 -6.29 -16.31 -11.80
C ILE A 96 -7.79 -16.65 -11.87
N MET A 97 -8.27 -17.12 -13.03
CA MET A 97 -9.66 -17.59 -13.17
C MET A 97 -9.94 -18.81 -12.27
N ASP A 98 -9.02 -19.77 -12.18
CA ASP A 98 -9.14 -20.90 -11.26
C ASP A 98 -9.24 -20.45 -9.79
N ALA A 99 -8.44 -19.47 -9.40
CA ALA A 99 -8.49 -18.90 -8.06
C ALA A 99 -9.83 -18.22 -7.76
N ILE A 100 -10.43 -17.53 -8.74
CA ILE A 100 -11.78 -16.98 -8.62
C ILE A 100 -12.81 -18.09 -8.43
N ILE A 101 -12.71 -19.19 -9.18
CA ILE A 101 -13.61 -20.34 -9.02
C ILE A 101 -13.48 -20.93 -7.61
N LYS A 102 -12.26 -21.05 -7.10
CA LYS A 102 -11.99 -21.49 -5.72
C LYS A 102 -12.55 -20.52 -4.68
N LEU A 103 -12.41 -19.22 -4.90
CA LEU A 103 -12.99 -18.20 -4.02
C LEU A 103 -14.52 -18.32 -4.01
N ARG A 104 -15.17 -18.46 -5.16
CA ARG A 104 -16.63 -18.66 -5.23
C ARG A 104 -17.09 -19.90 -4.46
N LYS A 105 -16.32 -21.00 -4.51
CA LYS A 105 -16.60 -22.19 -3.70
C LYS A 105 -16.47 -21.91 -2.20
N LYS A 106 -15.49 -21.10 -1.79
CA LYS A 106 -15.35 -20.65 -0.40
C LYS A 106 -16.55 -19.81 0.04
N ILE A 107 -16.94 -18.81 -0.74
CA ILE A 107 -18.11 -17.96 -0.48
C ILE A 107 -19.40 -18.79 -0.36
N SER A 108 -19.55 -19.81 -1.22
CA SER A 108 -20.71 -20.72 -1.15
C SER A 108 -20.79 -21.54 0.14
N ASN A 109 -19.69 -21.67 0.87
CA ASN A 109 -19.63 -22.39 2.14
C ASN A 109 -19.88 -21.46 3.35
N ASP A 110 -19.91 -20.14 3.15
CA ASP A 110 -20.13 -19.19 4.23
C ASP A 110 -21.59 -19.22 4.69
N SER A 111 -21.81 -19.39 6.00
CA SER A 111 -23.15 -19.36 6.59
C SER A 111 -23.57 -17.93 6.93
N ILE A 112 -24.84 -17.58 6.63
CA ILE A 112 -25.40 -16.28 6.99
C ILE A 112 -25.39 -16.03 8.51
N GLN A 113 -25.48 -17.11 9.31
CA GLN A 113 -25.47 -17.04 10.78
C GLN A 113 -24.10 -16.62 11.33
N GLU A 114 -23.03 -16.84 10.57
CA GLU A 114 -21.66 -16.55 10.99
C GLU A 114 -21.20 -15.14 10.61
N ARG A 115 -22.05 -14.33 9.97
CA ARG A 115 -21.72 -12.96 9.55
C ARG A 115 -21.28 -12.04 10.70
N SER A 116 -21.74 -12.29 11.91
CA SER A 116 -21.30 -11.54 13.10
C SER A 116 -19.80 -11.71 13.39
N LYS A 117 -19.19 -12.82 12.96
CA LYS A 117 -17.74 -13.09 13.13
C LYS A 117 -16.85 -12.29 12.18
N LEU A 118 -17.42 -11.66 11.16
CA LEU A 118 -16.65 -10.88 10.17
C LEU A 118 -16.16 -9.55 10.77
N GLN A 119 -16.88 -9.02 11.76
CA GLN A 119 -16.57 -7.74 12.38
C GLN A 119 -15.30 -7.81 13.22
N GLN A 120 -14.49 -6.76 13.13
CA GLN A 120 -13.30 -6.61 13.96
C GLN A 120 -13.68 -6.49 15.45
N ILE A 121 -12.94 -7.23 16.28
CA ILE A 121 -13.03 -7.11 17.74
C ILE A 121 -12.19 -5.93 18.22
N HIS A 122 -12.74 -5.17 19.15
CA HIS A 122 -12.09 -3.97 19.66
C HIS A 122 -11.43 -4.25 21.02
N ARG A 123 -10.10 -4.26 21.07
CA ARG A 123 -9.31 -4.43 22.29
C ARG A 123 -8.37 -3.23 22.44
N TYR A 124 -8.91 -2.14 22.97
CA TYR A 124 -8.18 -0.88 23.11
C TYR A 124 -7.32 -0.87 24.37
N TYR A 125 -6.07 -0.45 24.23
CA TYR A 125 -5.14 -0.20 25.33
C TYR A 125 -4.50 1.18 25.13
N SER A 126 -4.31 1.92 26.21
CA SER A 126 -3.72 3.26 26.18
C SER A 126 -2.53 3.34 27.13
N THR A 127 -1.37 3.76 26.61
CA THR A 127 -0.12 3.92 27.38
C THR A 127 0.53 5.25 27.04
N THR A 128 1.04 5.96 28.04
CA THR A 128 1.77 7.23 27.84
C THR A 128 3.22 6.98 27.40
N HIS A 129 3.78 7.87 26.59
CA HIS A 129 5.15 7.77 26.09
C HIS A 129 5.88 9.11 26.19
N LYS A 130 7.23 9.09 26.21
CA LYS A 130 8.10 10.29 26.28
C LYS A 130 8.89 10.51 24.99
N MET A 131 8.32 10.13 23.83
CA MET A 131 8.99 10.31 22.53
C MET A 131 9.01 11.80 22.16
N LYS A 132 10.06 12.22 21.45
CA LYS A 132 10.19 13.60 20.95
C LYS A 132 9.33 13.74 19.69
N VAL A 133 8.51 14.78 19.63
CA VAL A 133 7.71 15.11 18.45
C VAL A 133 8.62 15.76 17.40
N VAL A 134 8.62 15.23 16.17
CA VAL A 134 9.42 15.72 15.03
C VAL A 134 8.46 16.35 14.01
N PRO A 135 8.83 17.45 13.34
CA PRO A 135 8.01 18.02 12.25
C PRO A 135 7.94 17.07 11.03
N ASP A 136 6.89 17.21 10.23
CA ASP A 136 6.71 16.41 9.02
C ASP A 136 7.77 16.71 7.96
N ILE A 137 8.30 15.65 7.36
CA ILE A 137 9.35 15.75 6.33
C ILE A 137 8.76 16.14 4.96
N LEU A 138 7.57 15.61 4.63
CA LEU A 138 6.94 15.78 3.32
C LEU A 138 5.91 16.91 3.35
N THR A 139 6.36 18.14 3.09
CA THR A 139 5.54 19.37 3.18
C THR A 139 4.76 19.71 1.90
N GLY A 140 5.00 19.01 0.79
CA GLY A 140 4.35 19.25 -0.50
C GLY A 140 4.93 20.42 -1.32
N LYS A 141 5.89 21.19 -0.78
CA LYS A 141 6.58 22.26 -1.50
C LYS A 141 7.77 21.69 -2.29
N TYR A 142 7.59 21.45 -3.59
CA TYR A 142 8.66 20.94 -4.46
C TYR A 142 9.39 22.06 -5.20
N MET A 143 8.71 22.80 -6.08
CA MET A 143 9.34 23.87 -6.88
C MET A 143 9.55 25.16 -6.09
N GLN A 144 8.67 25.44 -5.13
CA GLN A 144 8.75 26.59 -4.22
C GLN A 144 9.75 26.38 -3.07
N ALA A 145 10.56 25.32 -3.11
CA ALA A 145 11.57 25.09 -2.11
C ALA A 145 12.72 26.09 -2.32
N PRO A 146 13.17 26.82 -1.28
CA PRO A 146 14.19 27.86 -1.42
C PRO A 146 15.54 27.29 -1.91
N THR A 147 15.78 26.00 -1.68
CA THR A 147 16.96 25.28 -2.17
C THR A 147 17.00 25.12 -3.69
N ARG A 148 15.93 25.44 -4.41
CA ARG A 148 15.87 25.39 -5.88
C ARG A 148 16.13 26.72 -6.57
N GLU A 149 16.09 27.82 -5.83
CA GLU A 149 16.21 29.17 -6.43
C GLU A 149 17.66 29.52 -6.75
N ALA A 150 18.60 29.25 -5.84
CA ALA A 150 20.03 29.40 -6.10
C ALA A 150 20.86 28.34 -5.38
N PRO A 151 22.07 28.03 -5.89
CA PRO A 151 23.00 27.14 -5.21
C PRO A 151 23.47 27.75 -3.87
N PRO A 152 23.87 26.91 -2.90
CA PRO A 152 24.52 27.37 -1.68
C PRO A 152 25.76 28.23 -2.00
N PRO A 153 26.03 29.30 -1.24
CA PRO A 153 27.08 30.28 -1.56
C PRO A 153 28.48 29.65 -1.61
N GLU A 154 28.78 28.74 -0.67
CA GLU A 154 30.06 28.01 -0.63
C GLU A 154 30.34 27.21 -1.91
N LEU A 155 29.30 26.63 -2.52
CA LEU A 155 29.42 25.91 -3.79
C LEU A 155 29.54 26.89 -4.97
N ALA A 156 28.77 27.97 -4.96
CA ALA A 156 28.78 28.96 -6.04
C ALA A 156 30.16 29.62 -6.22
N GLU A 157 30.84 29.92 -5.11
CA GLU A 157 32.22 30.43 -5.09
C GLU A 157 33.21 29.44 -5.70
N ALA A 158 33.11 28.15 -5.34
CA ALA A 158 33.97 27.09 -5.88
C ALA A 158 33.77 26.86 -7.39
N PHE A 159 32.56 27.10 -7.91
CA PHE A 159 32.24 26.98 -9.34
C PHE A 159 32.47 28.27 -10.15
N GLY A 160 32.90 29.37 -9.52
CA GLY A 160 33.15 30.65 -10.20
C GLY A 160 31.90 31.28 -10.81
N LEU A 161 30.71 30.94 -10.31
CA LEU A 161 29.44 31.50 -10.75
C LEU A 161 29.19 32.84 -10.03
N PRO A 162 28.73 33.90 -10.72
CA PRO A 162 28.35 35.14 -10.05
C PRO A 162 27.13 34.84 -9.17
N VAL A 163 27.31 34.91 -7.85
CA VAL A 163 26.26 34.61 -6.86
C VAL A 163 25.14 35.65 -7.01
N PRO A 164 23.91 35.29 -7.42
CA PRO A 164 22.80 36.22 -7.34
C PRO A 164 22.47 36.45 -5.86
N ALA A 165 22.33 37.71 -5.46
CA ALA A 165 21.96 38.08 -4.10
C ALA A 165 20.55 37.54 -3.80
N LEU A 166 20.45 36.44 -3.04
CA LEU A 166 19.17 35.97 -2.52
C LEU A 166 18.78 36.78 -1.29
N GLU A 167 17.53 37.26 -1.29
CA GLU A 167 16.86 37.77 -0.09
C GLU A 167 16.80 36.65 0.95
N ALA A 168 17.26 36.95 2.16
CA ALA A 168 17.37 35.97 3.24
C ALA A 168 16.01 35.31 3.48
N ALA A 169 15.95 33.98 3.29
CA ALA A 169 14.79 33.19 3.68
C ALA A 169 14.50 33.45 5.16
N GLN A 170 13.36 34.06 5.45
CA GLN A 170 12.92 34.37 6.80
C GLN A 170 12.86 33.07 7.61
N LYS A 171 13.57 33.05 8.75
CA LYS A 171 13.46 31.96 9.72
C LYS A 171 12.04 32.00 10.30
N GLU A 172 11.21 31.04 9.91
CA GLU A 172 9.94 30.78 10.60
C GLU A 172 10.27 30.28 12.01
N GLU A 173 10.26 31.19 12.99
CA GLU A 173 10.25 30.84 14.40
C GLU A 173 8.90 30.21 14.74
N VAL A 174 8.86 28.88 14.76
CA VAL A 174 7.70 28.13 15.25
C VAL A 174 7.70 28.22 16.78
N ASN A 175 7.09 29.28 17.30
CA ASN A 175 6.82 29.43 18.73
C ASN A 175 5.70 28.45 19.12
N ARG A 176 6.07 27.39 19.85
CA ARG A 176 5.12 26.45 20.47
C ARG A 176 5.16 26.68 21.98
N GLY A 177 4.13 27.36 22.48
CA GLY A 177 3.81 27.44 23.90
C GLY A 177 3.42 26.09 24.50
#